data_AF-A0A372R1M8-F1
#
_entry.id   AF-A0A372R1M8-F1
#
_cell.length_a   1.000
_cell.length_b   1.000
_cell.length_c   1.000
_cell.angle_alpha   90.00
_cell.angle_beta   90.00
_cell.angle_gamma   90.00
#
_symmetry.space_group_name_H-M   'P 1'
#
loop_
_entity.id
_entity.type
_entity.pdbx_description
1 polymer ?
#
loop_
_entity_poly.entity_id
_entity_poly.type
_entity_poly.pdbx_seq_one_letter_code
_entity_poly.pdbx_strand_id
1 'polypeptide(L)' 'MPSLYPRATLKRIIKSHQSKALSKNVDVLIYLHCVLFLQKLAKESNSEAETDKAKKVLQDFQG' A
#
# COMPACT_ATOMS: atom_id res chain seq x y z
N MET A 1 12.26 21.51 2.39
CA MET A 1 12.19 20.25 1.63
C MET A 1 11.28 19.29 2.39
N PRO A 2 10.17 18.79 1.80
CA PRO A 2 9.38 17.74 2.43
C PRO A 2 10.28 16.51 2.60
N SER A 3 10.31 15.92 3.80
CA SER A 3 11.00 14.65 4.01
C SER A 3 10.32 13.59 3.15
N LEU A 4 11.09 12.83 2.35
CA LEU A 4 10.56 11.78 1.48
C LEU A 4 9.68 10.75 2.23
N TYR A 5 9.86 10.58 3.54
CA TYR A 5 9.07 9.66 4.34
C TYR A 5 9.01 10.06 5.84
N PRO A 6 7.83 10.00 6.48
CA PRO A 6 7.63 10.49 7.84
C PRO A 6 8.12 9.48 8.91
N ARG A 7 9.44 9.46 9.14
CA ARG A 7 10.11 8.53 10.09
C ARG A 7 9.55 8.55 11.52
N ALA A 8 9.21 9.74 12.03
CA ALA A 8 8.70 9.88 13.40
C ALA A 8 7.35 9.17 13.57
N THR A 9 6.44 9.36 12.62
CA THR A 9 5.13 8.72 12.59
C THR A 9 5.27 7.21 12.46
N LEU A 10 6.10 6.75 11.53
CA LEU A 10 6.32 5.33 11.32
C LEU A 10 6.88 4.64 12.57
N LYS A 11 7.87 5.24 13.23
CA LYS A 11 8.40 4.72 14.49
C LYS A 11 7.35 4.66 15.61
N ARG A 12 6.44 5.64 15.68
CA ARG A 12 5.35 5.66 16.67
C ARG A 12 4.37 4.50 16.44
N ILE A 13 3.96 4.28 15.19
CA ILE A 13 3.09 3.17 14.79
C ILE A 13 3.79 1.84 15.09
N ILE A 14 5.04 1.68 14.68
CA ILE A 14 5.81 0.48 14.95
C ILE A 14 5.85 0.22 16.46
N LYS A 15 6.18 1.23 17.28
CA LYS A 15 6.25 1.10 18.74
C LYS A 15 4.90 0.75 19.38
N SER A 16 3.77 1.17 18.83
CA SER A 16 2.45 0.77 19.35
C SER A 16 2.11 -0.69 19.05
N HIS A 17 2.72 -1.29 18.02
CA HIS A 17 2.49 -2.69 17.64
C HIS A 17 3.63 -3.64 18.08
N GLN A 18 4.80 -3.12 18.42
CA GLN A 18 5.90 -3.90 19.01
C GLN A 18 6.54 -3.17 20.19
N SER A 19 6.75 -3.89 21.29
CA SER A 19 7.42 -3.36 22.49
C SER A 19 8.96 -3.30 22.37
N LYS A 20 9.52 -3.83 21.27
CA LYS A 20 10.97 -3.91 21.07
C LYS A 20 11.53 -2.65 20.41
N ALA A 21 12.73 -2.27 20.83
CA ALA A 21 13.48 -1.20 20.19
C ALA A 21 13.83 -1.59 18.75
N LEU A 22 13.64 -0.64 17.84
CA LEU A 22 13.94 -0.85 16.43
C LEU A 22 15.42 -0.55 16.16
N SER A 23 16.11 -1.46 15.47
CA SER A 23 17.49 -1.23 15.05
C SER A 23 17.58 -0.06 14.05
N LYS A 24 18.78 0.51 13.93
CA LYS A 24 19.02 1.70 13.10
C LYS A 24 18.60 1.42 11.65
N ASN A 25 17.82 2.32 11.07
CA ASN A 25 17.34 2.30 9.68
C ASN A 25 16.38 1.17 9.30
N VAL A 26 15.97 0.29 10.22
CA VAL A 26 14.93 -0.73 9.89
C VAL A 26 13.60 -0.06 9.56
N ASP A 27 13.33 1.13 10.09
CA ASP A 27 12.15 1.93 9.74
C ASP A 27 12.12 2.29 8.24
N VAL A 28 13.28 2.43 7.60
CA VAL A 28 13.37 2.69 6.16
C VAL A 28 12.93 1.47 5.35
N LEU A 29 13.36 0.28 5.75
CA LEU A 29 12.97 -0.97 5.08
C LEU A 29 11.49 -1.27 5.25
N ILE A 30 10.94 -1.03 6.44
CA ILE A 30 9.50 -1.16 6.69
C ILE A 30 8.72 -0.20 5.80
N TYR A 31 9.15 1.06 5.71
CA TYR A 31 8.53 2.04 4.82
C TYR A 31 8.54 1.60 3.35
N LEU A 32 9.70 1.13 2.86
CA LEU A 32 9.84 0.62 1.50
C LEU A 32 8.87 -0.54 1.24
N HIS A 33 8.78 -1.48 2.17
CA HIS A 33 7.85 -2.61 2.06
C HIS A 33 6.38 -2.15 2.02
N CYS A 34 6.00 -1.16 2.82
CA CYS A 34 4.66 -0.56 2.77
C CYS A 34 4.37 0.08 1.40
N VAL A 35 5.33 0.80 0.83
CA VAL A 35 5.15 1.42 -0.51
C VAL A 35 4.99 0.36 -1.59
N LEU A 36 5.84 -0.68 -1.58
CA LEU A 36 5.74 -1.80 -2.52
C LEU A 36 4.41 -2.55 -2.38
N PHE A 37 3.93 -2.74 -1.15
CA PHE A 37 2.62 -3.33 -0.88
C PHE A 37 1.49 -2.49 -1.45
N LEU A 38 1.50 -1.17 -1.24
CA LEU A 38 0.48 -0.26 -1.79
C LEU A 38 0.50 -0.22 -3.31
N GLN A 39 1.69 -0.26 -3.93
CA GLN A 39 1.81 -0.36 -5.39
C GLN A 39 1.21 -1.65 -5.94
N LYS A 40 1.48 -2.78 -5.27
CA LYS A 40 0.89 -4.07 -5.63
C LYS A 40 -0.64 -4.03 -5.47
N LEU A 41 -1.13 -3.53 -4.34
CA LEU A 41 -2.56 -3.38 -4.06
C LEU A 41 -3.25 -2.51 -5.12
N ALA A 42 -2.66 -1.37 -5.48
CA ALA A 42 -3.20 -0.50 -6.51
C ALA A 42 -3.24 -1.19 -7.89
N LYS A 43 -2.19 -1.95 -8.24
CA LYS A 43 -2.15 -2.71 -9.50
C LYS A 43 -3.23 -3.78 -9.55
N GLU A 44 -3.40 -4.53 -8.46
CA GLU A 44 -4.43 -5.57 -8.34
C GLU A 44 -5.83 -4.97 -8.43
N SER A 45 -6.11 -3.91 -7.65
CA SER A 45 -7.39 -3.20 -7.70
C SER A 45 -7.70 -2.61 -9.09
N ASN A 46 -6.70 -2.05 -9.78
CA ASN A 46 -6.89 -1.57 -11.14
C ASN A 46 -7.20 -2.72 -12.10
N SER A 47 -6.52 -3.85 -11.95
CA SER A 47 -6.77 -5.04 -12.78
C SER A 47 -8.19 -5.57 -12.56
N GLU A 48 -8.64 -5.64 -11.31
CA GLU A 48 -10.02 -6.02 -10.98
C GLU A 48 -11.04 -5.04 -11.57
N ALA A 49 -10.82 -3.74 -11.45
CA ALA A 49 -11.69 -2.72 -12.01
C ALA A 49 -11.81 -2.82 -13.54
N GLU A 50 -10.71 -3.10 -14.26
CA GLU A 50 -10.76 -3.33 -15.71
C GLU A 50 -11.53 -4.61 -16.06
N THR A 51 -11.40 -5.68 -15.27
CA THR A 51 -12.21 -6.89 -15.48
C THR A 51 -13.69 -6.70 -15.16
N ASP A 52 -14.02 -5.83 -14.20
CA ASP A 52 -15.41 -5.52 -13.83
C ASP A 52 -16.09 -4.64 -14.90
N LYS A 53 -15.37 -3.66 -15.45
CA LYS A 53 -15.82 -2.89 -16.63
C LYS A 53 -16.10 -3.80 -17.83
N ALA A 54 -15.23 -4.80 -18.08
CA ALA A 54 -15.44 -5.76 -19.16
C ALA A 54 -16.70 -6.62 -18.97
N LYS A 55 -17.07 -6.94 -17.71
CA LYS A 55 -18.31 -7.68 -17.40
C LYS A 55 -19.57 -6.83 -17.59
N LYS A 56 -19.53 -5.53 -17.25
CA LYS A 56 -20.67 -4.62 -17.50
C LYS A 56 -21.01 -4.49 -18.99
N VAL A 57 -19.99 -4.34 -19.84
CA VAL A 57 -20.20 -4.22 -21.29
C VAL A 57 -20.92 -5.44 -21.86
N LEU A 58 -20.63 -6.65 -21.39
CA LEU A 58 -21.30 -7.87 -21.86
C LEU A 58 -22.76 -8.00 -21.39
N GLN A 59 -23.13 -7.40 -20.25
CA GLN A 59 -24.52 -7.37 -19.79
C GLN A 59 -25.38 -6.36 -20.57
N ASP A 60 -24.78 -5.25 -21.01
CA ASP A 60 -25.48 -4.22 -21.79
C ASP A 60 -25.85 -4.69 -23.22
N PHE A 61 -25.26 -5.79 -23.71
CA PHE A 61 -25.59 -6.41 -25.00
C PHE A 61 -26.65 -7.54 -24.92
N GLN A 62 -27.18 -7.86 -23.74
CA GLN A 62 -28.22 -8.88 -23.55
C GLN A 62 -29.58 -8.29 -23.09
N GLY A 63 -29.76 -6.97 -23.12
CA GLY A 63 -31.01 -6.26 -22.81
C GLY A 63 -31.79 -5.84 -24.05
#